data_AF-A0A3E0HU25-F1
#
_entry.id   AF-A0A3E0HU25-F1
#
_cell.length_a   1.000
_cell.length_b   1.000
_cell.length_c   1.000
_cell.angle_alpha   90.00
_cell.angle_beta   90.00
_cell.angle_gamma   90.00
#
_symmetry.space_group_name_H-M   'P 1'
#
loop_
_entity.id
_entity.type
_entity.pdbx_description
1 polymer ?
#
loop_
_entity_poly.entity_id
_entity_poly.type
_entity_poly.pdbx_seq_one_letter_code
_entity_poly.pdbx_strand_id
1 'polypeptide(L)' 'MSWNEFLAGHAVGDVVDGTVSKVLPFGAFVRIDGVDGLLPQVKSVADGQSVRVRILAIDEDQQRFSLAMA' A
#
# COMPACT_ATOMS: atom_id res chain seq x y z
N MET A 1 -3.22 -9.59 8.96
CA MET A 1 -2.28 -10.69 8.65
C MET A 1 -0.91 -10.34 9.19
N SER A 2 -0.03 -11.33 9.32
CA SER A 2 1.41 -11.12 9.53
C SER A 2 2.09 -10.71 8.22
N TRP A 3 3.30 -10.17 8.31
CA TRP A 3 4.13 -9.83 7.15
C TRP A 3 4.40 -11.03 6.25
N ASN A 4 4.70 -12.21 6.81
CA ASN A 4 4.95 -13.41 6.03
C ASN A 4 3.72 -13.87 5.22
N GLU A 5 2.52 -13.74 5.79
CA GLU A 5 1.28 -14.06 5.06
C GLU A 5 1.04 -13.08 3.91
N PHE A 6 1.39 -11.80 4.10
CA PHE A 6 1.33 -10.79 3.04
C PHE A 6 2.28 -11.15 1.88
N LEU A 7 3.54 -11.49 2.17
CA LEU A 7 4.51 -11.89 1.14
C LEU A 7 4.13 -13.16 0.38
N ALA A 8 3.39 -14.07 1.02
CA ALA A 8 2.93 -15.30 0.36
C ALA A 8 1.80 -15.06 -0.64
N GLY A 9 1.03 -13.97 -0.47
CA GLY A 9 -0.13 -13.64 -1.31
C GLY A 9 0.09 -12.51 -2.30
N HIS A 10 1.20 -11.76 -2.20
CA HIS A 10 1.43 -10.53 -2.95
C HIS A 10 2.86 -10.45 -3.49
N ALA A 11 2.98 -10.04 -4.75
CA ALA A 11 4.24 -9.83 -5.43
C ALA A 11 4.35 -8.40 -6.01
N VAL A 12 5.58 -7.98 -6.30
CA VAL A 12 5.83 -6.74 -7.04
C VAL A 12 5.15 -6.83 -8.42
N GLY A 13 4.37 -5.81 -8.76
CA GLY A 13 3.58 -5.73 -9.99
C GLY A 13 2.09 -6.00 -9.79
N ASP A 14 1.70 -6.64 -8.68
CA ASP A 14 0.31 -6.96 -8.38
C ASP A 14 -0.53 -5.71 -8.19
N VAL A 15 -1.76 -5.77 -8.69
CA VAL A 15 -2.76 -4.70 -8.55
C VAL A 15 -3.81 -5.16 -7.55
N VAL A 16 -3.93 -4.43 -6.46
CA VAL A 16 -4.78 -4.77 -5.32
C VAL A 16 -5.65 -3.57 -4.94
N ASP A 17 -6.81 -3.85 -4.36
CA ASP A 17 -7.66 -2.82 -3.78
C ASP A 17 -7.27 -2.64 -2.30
N GLY A 18 -7.02 -1.40 -1.89
CA GLY A 18 -6.62 -1.05 -0.54
C GLY A 18 -7.42 0.15 -0.01
N THR A 19 -7.37 0.36 1.30
CA THR A 19 -8.08 1.47 1.94
C THR A 19 -7.08 2.46 2.51
N VAL A 20 -7.23 3.74 2.18
CA VAL A 20 -6.38 4.81 2.70
C VAL A 20 -6.55 4.88 4.22
N SER A 21 -5.49 4.52 4.95
CA SER A 21 -5.48 4.53 6.42
C SER A 21 -5.05 5.89 6.97
N LYS A 22 -4.20 6.62 6.25
CA LYS A 22 -3.75 7.96 6.63
C LYS A 22 -3.26 8.79 5.45
N VAL A 23 -3.77 10.00 5.28
CA VAL A 23 -3.23 10.97 4.30
C VAL A 23 -2.07 11.76 4.89
N LEU A 24 -1.01 11.98 4.11
CA LEU A 24 0.19 12.75 4.46
C LEU A 24 0.45 13.85 3.40
N PRO A 25 1.22 14.89 3.72
CA PRO A 25 1.53 15.96 2.75
C PRO A 25 2.27 15.48 1.49
N PHE A 26 2.98 14.36 1.57
CA PHE A 26 3.79 13.78 0.50
C PHE A 26 3.25 12.48 -0.08
N GLY A 27 2.07 12.02 0.37
CA GLY A 27 1.49 10.75 -0.06
C GLY A 27 0.38 10.26 0.87
N ALA A 28 0.10 8.96 0.85
CA ALA A 28 -0.87 8.35 1.74
C ALA A 28 -0.40 6.95 2.15
N PHE A 29 -0.73 6.54 3.38
CA PHE A 29 -0.68 5.14 3.76
C PHE A 29 -1.96 4.44 3.33
N VAL A 30 -1.80 3.30 2.69
CA VAL A 30 -2.90 2.46 2.20
C VAL A 30 -2.76 1.09 2.86
N ARG A 31 -3.82 0.67 3.53
CA ARG A 31 -3.90 -0.62 4.20
C ARG A 31 -4.40 -1.69 3.23
N ILE A 32 -3.63 -2.76 3.12
CA ILE A 32 -3.92 -3.96 2.33
C ILE A 32 -3.71 -5.17 3.23
N ASP A 33 -4.75 -5.98 3.43
CA ASP A 33 -4.71 -7.21 4.25
C ASP A 33 -4.14 -7.06 5.68
N GLY A 34 -4.24 -5.85 6.22
CA GLY A 34 -3.77 -5.50 7.56
C GLY A 34 -2.32 -5.02 7.62
N VAL A 35 -1.65 -4.84 6.48
CA VAL A 35 -0.33 -4.20 6.38
C VAL A 35 -0.47 -2.84 5.69
N ASP A 36 0.22 -1.83 6.18
CA ASP A 36 0.21 -0.48 5.60
C ASP A 36 1.37 -0.31 4.60
N GLY A 37 1.04 0.07 3.36
CA GLY A 37 1.98 0.45 2.31
C GLY A 37 1.95 1.95 2.03
N LEU A 38 3.08 2.50 1.55
CA LEU A 38 3.17 3.91 1.21
C LEU A 38 2.83 4.15 -0.26
N LEU A 39 1.85 5.01 -0.53
CA LEU A 39 1.53 5.56 -1.84
C LEU A 39 2.09 6.99 -1.94
N PRO A 40 3.27 7.21 -2.55
CA PRO A 40 3.88 8.52 -2.67
C PRO A 40 3.17 9.39 -3.72
N GLN A 41 3.32 10.71 -3.58
CA GLN A 41 2.89 11.73 -4.57
C GLN A 41 1.39 11.74 -4.92
N VAL A 42 0.54 11.14 -4.09
CA VAL A 42 -0.92 11.21 -4.25
C VAL A 42 -1.50 12.44 -3.57
N LYS A 43 -2.41 13.16 -4.25
CA LYS A 43 -3.09 14.36 -3.71
C LYS A 43 -4.61 14.26 -3.67
N SER A 44 -5.18 13.29 -4.38
CA SER A 44 -6.63 13.16 -4.59
C SER A 44 -7.21 11.97 -3.84
N VAL A 45 -6.76 11.77 -2.59
CA VAL A 45 -7.25 10.70 -1.72
C VAL A 45 -7.65 11.24 -0.35
N ALA A 46 -8.68 10.63 0.23
CA ALA A 46 -9.16 10.93 1.57
C ALA A 46 -8.98 9.72 2.51
N ASP A 47 -8.92 9.97 3.81
CA ASP A 47 -8.90 8.90 4.81
C ASP A 47 -10.16 8.02 4.69
N GLY A 48 -9.97 6.70 4.73
CA GLY A 48 -11.03 5.70 4.55
C GLY A 48 -11.43 5.45 3.10
N GLN A 49 -10.85 6.15 2.11
CA GLN A 49 -11.15 5.93 0.70
C GLN A 49 -10.56 4.61 0.20
N SER A 50 -11.37 3.82 -0.51
CA SER A 50 -10.89 2.65 -1.27
C SER A 50 -10.22 3.09 -2.56
N VAL A 51 -9.01 2.61 -2.80
CA VAL A 51 -8.17 2.93 -3.95
C VAL A 51 -7.59 1.65 -4.54
N ARG A 52 -7.45 1.62 -5.86
CA ARG A 52 -6.75 0.54 -6.56
C ARG A 52 -5.30 0.93 -6.77
N VAL A 53 -4.39 0.09 -6.29
CA VAL A 53 -2.96 0.39 -6.26
C VAL A 53 -2.15 -0.79 -6.76
N ARG A 54 -0.98 -0.50 -7.33
CA ARG A 54 0.01 -1.49 -7.73
C ARG A 54 1.16 -1.54 -6.73
N ILE A 55 1.61 -2.73 -6.35
CA ILE A 55 2.83 -2.92 -5.55
C ILE A 55 4.04 -2.66 -6.44
N LEU A 56 4.85 -1.65 -6.10
CA LEU A 56 6.05 -1.28 -6.84
C LEU A 56 7.32 -1.93 -6.32
N ALA A 57 7.41 -2.07 -5.01
CA ALA A 57 8.58 -2.59 -4.33
C ALA A 57 8.19 -3.11 -2.96
N ILE A 58 8.83 -4.20 -2.53
CA ILE A 58 8.70 -4.79 -1.21
C ILE A 58 10.10 -4.79 -0.58
N ASP A 59 10.19 -4.27 0.63
CA ASP A 59 11.39 -4.25 1.47
C ASP A 59 11.12 -5.19 2.65
N GLU A 60 11.70 -6.39 2.57
CA GLU A 60 11.51 -7.44 3.57
C GLU A 60 12.24 -7.14 4.88
N ASP A 61 13.39 -6.47 4.82
CA ASP A 61 14.20 -6.10 5.98
C ASP A 61 13.49 -5.07 6.85
N GLN A 62 12.83 -4.09 6.21
CA GLN A 62 12.10 -3.02 6.90
C GLN A 62 10.61 -3.33 7.09
N GLN A 63 10.14 -4.46 6.55
CA GLN A 63 8.73 -4.87 6.54
C GLN A 63 7.80 -3.79 5.96
N ARG A 64 8.18 -3.26 4.79
CA ARG A 64 7.49 -2.15 4.12
C ARG A 64 7.33 -2.43 2.64
N PHE A 65 6.38 -1.75 2.02
CA PHE A 65 6.22 -1.79 0.57
C PHE A 65 5.70 -0.46 0.05
N SER A 66 6.07 -0.17 -1.20
CA SER A 66 5.68 1.04 -1.92
C SER A 66 4.62 0.72 -2.95
N LEU A 67 3.70 1.66 -3.14
CA LEU A 67 2.54 1.55 -3.99
C LEU A 67 2.55 2.62 -5.08
N ALA A 68 1.81 2.38 -6.16
CA ALA A 68 1.44 3.38 -7.15
C ALA A 68 -0.04 3.32 -7.45
N MET A 69 -0.61 4.43 -7.92
CA MET A 69 -1.93 4.41 -8.53
C MET A 69 -1.90 3.51 -9.77
N ALA A 70 -2.84 2.56 -9.84
CA ALA A 70 -3.00 1.67 -10.99
C ALA A 70 -3.71 2.34 -12.16
#